data_AF-A0A8J7Y875-F1
#
_entry.id   AF-A0A8J7Y875-F1
#
_cell.length_a   1.000
_cell.length_b   1.000
_cell.length_c   1.000
_cell.angle_alpha   90.00
_cell.angle_beta   90.00
_cell.angle_gamma   90.00
#
_symmetry.space_group_name_H-M   'P 1'
#
loop_
_entity.id
_entity.type
_entity.pdbx_description
1 polymer ?
#
loop_
_entity_poly.entity_id
_entity_poly.type
_entity_poly.pdbx_seq_one_letter_code
_entity_poly.pdbx_strand_id
1 'polypeptide(L)'
;WSLEEGYIYIPALRKYFLEGLEPPFDIHEVAALIAPRAFLNISSYYDRAYGNQEFLADVGIQLYRVYKLYREERQFSWFMHGNDHSFPQYARALAYEWLDTFLKER
;
A
#
# COMPACT_ATOMS: atom_id res chain seq x y z
N TRP A 1 -0.40 -4.40 13.46
CA TRP A 1 -1.39 -3.36 13.86
C TRP A 1 -1.79 -3.45 15.32
N SER A 2 -2.10 -4.65 15.83
CA SER A 2 -2.31 -4.89 17.25
C SER A 2 -1.72 -6.24 17.63
N LEU A 3 -0.41 -6.26 17.90
CA LEU A 3 0.31 -7.48 18.26
C LEU A 3 -0.15 -8.00 19.62
N GLU A 4 0.01 -9.30 19.87
CA GLU A 4 -0.24 -9.90 21.18
C GLU A 4 0.73 -9.35 22.23
N GLU A 5 2.01 -9.21 21.85
CA GLU A 5 3.11 -8.64 22.64
C GLU A 5 3.78 -7.46 21.90
N GLY A 6 4.31 -6.49 22.65
CA GLY A 6 4.99 -5.32 22.10
C GLY A 6 4.08 -4.11 21.86
N TYR A 7 4.46 -3.25 20.90
CA TYR A 7 3.77 -1.98 20.66
C TYR A 7 2.46 -2.16 19.88
N ILE A 8 1.39 -1.56 20.40
CA ILE A 8 0.05 -1.59 19.78
C ILE A 8 -0.13 -0.30 18.96
N TYR A 9 -0.03 -0.43 17.63
CA TYR A 9 -0.14 0.71 16.72
C TYR A 9 -1.55 1.29 16.64
N ILE A 10 -2.58 0.45 16.69
CA ILE A 10 -3.99 0.87 16.62
C ILE A 10 -4.79 0.19 17.76
N PRO A 11 -4.76 0.75 18.99
CA PRO A 11 -5.40 0.12 20.15
C PRO A 11 -6.88 -0.18 19.97
N ALA A 12 -7.61 0.67 19.23
CA ALA A 12 -9.02 0.50 18.94
C ALA A 12 -9.34 -0.81 18.18
N LEU A 13 -8.38 -1.35 17.40
CA LEU A 13 -8.56 -2.60 16.68
C LEU A 13 -8.30 -3.85 17.54
N ARG A 14 -7.69 -3.71 18.74
CA ARG A 14 -7.28 -4.85 19.57
C ARG A 14 -8.44 -5.79 19.91
N LYS A 15 -9.62 -5.25 20.21
CA LYS A 15 -10.79 -6.08 20.54
C LYS A 15 -11.15 -7.05 19.41
N TYR A 16 -11.06 -6.61 18.15
CA TYR A 16 -11.40 -7.44 17.00
C TYR A 16 -10.47 -8.65 16.93
N PHE A 17 -9.16 -8.41 17.05
CA PHE A 17 -8.18 -9.49 17.02
C PHE A 17 -8.27 -10.46 18.21
N LEU A 18 -8.48 -9.94 19.44
CA LEU A 18 -8.60 -10.79 20.63
C LEU A 18 -9.87 -11.65 20.62
N GLU A 19 -10.93 -11.17 19.98
CA GLU A 19 -12.21 -11.88 19.85
C GLU A 19 -12.29 -12.74 18.57
N GLY A 20 -11.22 -12.78 17.76
CA GLY A 20 -11.21 -13.52 16.49
C GLY A 20 -12.17 -12.95 15.44
N LEU A 21 -12.49 -11.66 15.53
CA LEU A 21 -13.34 -10.94 14.60
C LEU A 21 -12.50 -10.27 13.50
N GLU A 22 -13.05 -10.22 12.30
CA GLU A 22 -12.49 -9.42 11.22
C GLU A 22 -12.51 -7.92 11.61
N PRO A 23 -11.39 -7.19 11.43
CA PRO A 23 -11.39 -5.75 11.58
C PRO A 23 -12.41 -5.09 10.64
N PRO A 24 -12.96 -3.92 11.02
CA PRO A 24 -13.98 -3.24 10.23
C PRO A 24 -13.44 -2.62 8.93
N PHE A 25 -12.12 -2.62 8.75
CA PHE A 25 -11.43 -2.20 7.54
C PHE A 25 -10.02 -2.82 7.51
N ASP A 26 -9.39 -2.78 6.35
CA ASP A 26 -7.97 -3.08 6.18
C ASP A 26 -7.21 -1.88 5.56
N ILE A 27 -5.88 -1.93 5.58
CA ILE A 27 -5.01 -0.79 5.28
C ILE A 27 -5.13 -0.29 3.84
N HIS A 28 -5.52 -1.16 2.91
CA HIS A 28 -5.77 -0.75 1.53
C HIS A 28 -6.98 0.19 1.42
N GLU A 29 -7.98 0.11 2.31
CA GLU A 29 -9.09 1.06 2.37
C GLU A 29 -8.63 2.42 2.93
N VAL A 30 -7.67 2.43 3.85
CA VAL A 30 -7.03 3.67 4.29
C VAL A 30 -6.21 4.29 3.15
N ALA A 31 -5.47 3.48 2.39
CA ALA A 31 -4.73 3.94 1.22
C ALA A 31 -5.66 4.45 0.10
N ALA A 32 -6.89 3.91 -0.01
CA ALA A 32 -7.89 4.38 -0.97
C ALA A 32 -8.30 5.85 -0.74
N LEU A 33 -8.17 6.38 0.49
CA LEU A 33 -8.41 7.79 0.82
C LEU A 33 -7.41 8.75 0.16
N ILE A 34 -6.35 8.24 -0.47
CA ILE A 34 -5.43 9.07 -1.25
C ILE A 34 -6.09 9.51 -2.57
N ALA A 35 -6.95 8.67 -3.16
CA ALA A 35 -7.62 8.96 -4.41
C ALA A 35 -8.41 10.27 -4.32
N PRO A 36 -8.41 11.11 -5.38
CA PRO A 36 -7.79 10.90 -6.70
C PRO A 36 -6.33 11.39 -6.81
N ARG A 37 -5.66 11.77 -5.72
CA ARG A 37 -4.29 12.30 -5.77
C ARG A 37 -3.30 11.24 -6.21
N ALA A 38 -2.21 11.65 -6.85
CA ALA A 38 -1.16 10.76 -7.32
C ALA A 38 -0.61 9.84 -6.21
N PHE A 39 -0.66 8.53 -6.44
CA PHE A 39 -0.13 7.49 -5.56
C PHE A 39 0.62 6.42 -6.33
N LEU A 40 1.90 6.28 -6.00
CA LEU A 40 2.75 5.17 -6.43
C LEU A 40 3.02 4.27 -5.22
N ASN A 41 2.63 3.00 -5.32
CA ASN A 41 3.08 1.97 -4.39
C ASN A 41 4.26 1.19 -5.00
N ILE A 42 5.34 1.03 -4.22
CA ILE A 42 6.46 0.16 -4.55
C ILE A 42 6.53 -0.92 -3.48
N SER A 43 6.34 -2.17 -3.89
CA SER A 43 6.34 -3.33 -3.01
C SER A 43 7.39 -4.35 -3.44
N SER A 44 7.86 -5.15 -2.49
CA SER A 44 8.83 -6.21 -2.73
C SER A 44 8.20 -7.57 -2.43
N TYR A 45 8.13 -8.45 -3.43
CA TYR A 45 7.38 -9.71 -3.33
C TYR A 45 8.02 -10.72 -2.37
N TYR A 46 9.36 -10.73 -2.27
CA TYR A 46 10.06 -11.63 -1.36
C TYR A 46 10.47 -10.98 -0.05
N ASP A 47 9.96 -9.78 0.27
CA ASP A 47 10.16 -9.16 1.57
C ASP A 47 9.40 -9.92 2.66
N ARG A 48 10.15 -10.51 3.58
CA ARG A 48 9.62 -11.32 4.69
C ARG A 48 9.55 -10.57 6.01
N ALA A 49 9.84 -9.27 6.05
CA ALA A 49 9.88 -8.49 7.28
C ALA A 49 8.57 -8.57 8.07
N TYR A 50 7.42 -8.69 7.37
CA TYR A 50 6.10 -8.68 7.98
C TYR A 50 5.15 -9.81 7.50
N GLY A 51 5.69 -10.88 6.90
CA GLY A 51 4.91 -12.05 6.47
C GLY A 51 5.02 -12.37 4.98
N ASN A 52 3.95 -12.95 4.41
CA ASN A 52 3.86 -13.22 2.98
C ASN A 52 3.33 -12.00 2.21
N GLN A 53 3.63 -11.92 0.92
CA GLN A 53 3.24 -10.80 0.05
C GLN A 53 2.34 -11.25 -1.11
N GLU A 54 1.81 -12.47 -1.04
CA GLU A 54 1.08 -13.11 -2.15
C GLU A 54 -0.20 -12.36 -2.52
N PHE A 55 -0.80 -11.68 -1.56
CA PHE A 55 -2.04 -10.91 -1.70
C PHE A 55 -1.84 -9.48 -2.25
N LEU A 56 -0.60 -8.98 -2.32
CA LEU A 56 -0.35 -7.58 -2.67
C LEU A 56 -0.80 -7.20 -4.08
N ALA A 57 -0.73 -8.14 -5.03
CA ALA A 57 -1.22 -7.89 -6.39
C ALA A 57 -2.73 -7.63 -6.42
N ASP A 58 -3.50 -8.38 -5.63
CA ASP A 58 -4.96 -8.20 -5.52
C ASP A 58 -5.30 -6.87 -4.86
N VAL A 59 -4.54 -6.47 -3.84
CA VAL A 59 -4.66 -5.13 -3.21
C VAL A 59 -4.45 -4.02 -4.24
N GLY A 60 -3.42 -4.13 -5.08
CA GLY A 60 -3.17 -3.18 -6.17
C GLY A 60 -4.34 -3.07 -7.16
N ILE A 61 -4.98 -4.19 -7.51
CA ILE A 61 -6.17 -4.21 -8.36
C ILE A 61 -7.35 -3.51 -7.68
N GLN A 62 -7.56 -3.72 -6.39
CA GLN A 62 -8.63 -3.07 -5.63
C GLN A 62 -8.45 -1.55 -5.59
N LEU A 63 -7.23 -1.07 -5.30
CA LEU A 63 -6.91 0.35 -5.31
C LEU A 63 -7.09 0.98 -6.69
N TYR A 64 -6.64 0.31 -7.76
CA TYR A 64 -6.87 0.76 -9.13
C TYR A 64 -8.37 0.96 -9.44
N ARG A 65 -9.23 0.07 -8.96
CA ARG A 65 -10.70 0.21 -9.13
C ARG A 65 -11.23 1.47 -8.47
N VAL A 66 -10.68 1.90 -7.33
CA VAL A 66 -11.06 3.17 -6.67
C VAL A 66 -10.69 4.36 -7.57
N TYR A 67 -9.46 4.40 -8.10
CA TYR A 67 -9.06 5.49 -9.02
C TYR A 67 -9.90 5.55 -10.29
N LYS A 68 -10.33 4.38 -10.79
CA LYS A 68 -11.26 4.28 -11.92
C LYS A 68 -12.62 4.93 -11.64
N LEU A 69 -13.13 4.88 -10.39
CA LEU A 69 -14.36 5.58 -10.03
C LEU A 69 -14.24 7.10 -10.20
N TYR A 70 -13.03 7.63 -9.96
CA TYR A 70 -12.72 9.05 -10.14
C TYR A 70 -12.33 9.43 -11.56
N ARG A 71 -12.15 8.46 -12.48
CA ARG A 71 -11.61 8.65 -13.83
C ARG A 71 -10.18 9.23 -13.84
N GLU A 72 -9.42 8.89 -12.81
CA GLU A 72 -8.06 9.38 -12.57
C GLU A 72 -7.07 8.22 -12.53
N GLU A 73 -7.25 7.22 -13.40
CA GLU A 73 -6.44 5.99 -13.42
C GLU A 73 -4.94 6.27 -13.59
N ARG A 74 -4.58 7.38 -14.26
CA ARG A 74 -3.19 7.81 -14.43
C ARG A 74 -2.53 8.28 -13.14
N GLN A 75 -3.31 8.62 -12.12
CA GLN A 75 -2.81 9.02 -10.81
C GLN A 75 -2.52 7.83 -9.89
N PHE A 76 -2.63 6.59 -10.37
CA PHE A 76 -2.28 5.41 -9.60
C PHE A 76 -1.31 4.52 -10.35
N SER A 77 -0.30 4.03 -9.64
CA SER A 77 0.60 2.99 -10.14
C SER A 77 1.01 2.05 -9.00
N TRP A 78 1.15 0.78 -9.35
CA TRP A 78 1.58 -0.29 -8.45
C TRP A 78 2.74 -1.03 -9.08
N PHE A 79 3.91 -0.96 -8.43
CA PHE A 79 5.11 -1.63 -8.89
C PHE A 79 5.57 -2.64 -7.85
N MET A 80 5.65 -3.91 -8.26
CA MET A 80 6.09 -5.00 -7.40
C MET A 80 7.37 -5.62 -7.96
N HIS A 81 8.41 -5.73 -7.15
CA HIS A 81 9.70 -6.28 -7.56
C HIS A 81 10.11 -7.53 -6.76
N GLY A 82 10.94 -8.39 -7.36
CA GLY A 82 11.34 -9.68 -6.79
C GLY A 82 12.61 -9.66 -5.93
N ASN A 83 12.92 -8.56 -5.25
CA ASN A 83 14.02 -8.52 -4.28
C ASN A 83 13.49 -8.84 -2.86
N ASP A 84 14.37 -8.78 -1.85
CA ASP A 84 13.99 -8.76 -0.42
C ASP A 84 13.66 -7.32 0.04
N HIS A 85 13.61 -7.06 1.35
CA HIS A 85 13.40 -5.75 1.97
C HIS A 85 14.42 -4.70 1.50
N SER A 86 14.10 -4.03 0.39
CA SER A 86 15.05 -3.17 -0.33
C SER A 86 14.35 -2.12 -1.18
N PHE A 87 15.06 -1.02 -1.45
CA PHE A 87 14.64 0.02 -2.40
C PHE A 87 15.70 0.16 -3.51
N PRO A 88 15.69 -0.74 -4.52
CA PRO A 88 16.76 -0.85 -5.51
C PRO A 88 16.81 0.35 -6.47
N GLN A 89 17.94 0.52 -7.17
CA GLN A 89 18.17 1.69 -8.02
C GLN A 89 17.08 1.92 -9.08
N TYR A 90 16.57 0.87 -9.71
CA TYR A 90 15.51 0.99 -10.70
C TYR A 90 14.17 1.43 -10.08
N ALA A 91 13.86 0.97 -8.86
CA ALA A 91 12.67 1.39 -8.14
C ALA A 91 12.80 2.87 -7.69
N ARG A 92 14.01 3.29 -7.30
CA ARG A 92 14.31 4.70 -7.02
C ARG A 92 14.11 5.59 -8.24
N ALA A 93 14.60 5.16 -9.40
CA ALA A 93 14.41 5.88 -10.65
C ALA A 93 12.92 6.06 -10.96
N LEU A 94 12.12 4.98 -10.86
CA LEU A 94 10.67 5.05 -11.02
C LEU A 94 10.02 6.06 -10.05
N ALA A 95 10.41 6.03 -8.77
CA ALA A 95 9.87 6.94 -7.77
C ALA A 95 10.19 8.41 -8.11
N TYR A 96 11.40 8.71 -8.57
CA TYR A 96 11.80 10.08 -8.94
C TYR A 96 11.06 10.58 -10.17
N GLU A 97 10.88 9.75 -11.20
CA GLU A 97 10.07 10.10 -12.37
C GLU A 97 8.60 10.36 -12.00
N TRP A 98 8.05 9.58 -11.05
CA TRP A 98 6.70 9.80 -10.53
C TRP A 98 6.58 11.15 -9.83
N LEU A 99 7.52 11.48 -8.94
CA LEU A 99 7.57 12.77 -8.27
C LEU A 99 7.72 13.91 -9.28
N ASP A 100 8.59 13.78 -10.27
CA ASP A 100 8.77 14.78 -11.32
C ASP A 100 7.50 15.03 -12.12
N THR A 101 6.68 14.00 -12.33
CA THR A 101 5.41 14.08 -13.06
C THR A 101 4.29 14.74 -12.23
N PHE A 102 4.21 14.45 -10.93
CA PHE A 102 3.02 14.77 -10.12
C PHE A 102 3.24 15.76 -8.97
N LEU A 103 4.49 16.00 -8.54
CA LEU A 103 4.81 16.89 -7.41
C LEU A 103 5.13 18.33 -7.85
N LYS A 104 5.74 18.51 -9.02
CA LYS A 104 6.09 19.85 -9.52
C LYS A 104 4.82 20.61 -9.87
N GLU A 105 4.68 21.83 -9.36
CA GLU A 105 3.61 22.75 -9.79
C GLU A 105 3.70 22.93 -11.32
N ARG A 106 2.56 22.88 -12.00
CA ARG A 106 2.46 23.27 -13.40
C ARG A 106 2.35 24.77 -13.54
#